data_AF-A0A417HMH5-F1
#
_entry.id   AF-A0A417HMH5-F1
#
_cell.length_a   1.000
_cell.length_b   1.000
_cell.length_c   1.000
_cell.angle_alpha   90.00
_cell.angle_beta   90.00
_cell.angle_gamma   90.00
#
_symmetry.space_group_name_H-M   'P 1'
#
loop_
_entity.id
_entity.type
_entity.pdbx_description
1 polymer ?
#
loop_
_entity_poly.entity_id
_entity_poly.type
_entity_poly.pdbx_seq_one_letter_code
_entity_poly.pdbx_strand_id
1 'polypeptide(L)'
;MTRQEIFQQADIPQKYGYKLLAGEKHTTDRDKLLRLFFAMGLELPQAQRGLELYGLAALYPRKKRDAILIIAFNRGISWVDQVDDLLIQHGEPPLSRCRD
;
A
#
# COMPACT_ATOMS: atom_id res chain seq x y z
N MET A 1 -1.49 -17.17 -3.25
CA MET A 1 -1.23 -16.41 -2.01
C MET A 1 -2.52 -16.36 -1.20
N THR A 2 -2.48 -16.73 0.08
CA THR A 2 -3.63 -16.70 0.99
C THR A 2 -3.84 -15.29 1.56
N ARG A 3 -5.04 -14.99 2.07
CA ARG A 3 -5.30 -13.71 2.77
C ARG A 3 -4.36 -13.49 3.96
N GLN A 4 -3.98 -14.56 4.65
CA GLN A 4 -3.06 -14.50 5.78
C GLN A 4 -1.66 -14.08 5.35
N GLU A 5 -1.16 -14.63 4.24
CA GLU A 5 0.13 -14.24 3.64
C GLU A 5 0.13 -12.76 3.23
N ILE A 6 -0.98 -12.28 2.66
CA ILE A 6 -1.14 -10.86 2.26
C ILE A 6 -1.00 -9.95 3.48
N PHE A 7 -1.72 -10.27 4.56
CA PHE A 7 -1.66 -9.47 5.78
C PHE A 7 -0.28 -9.52 6.43
N GLN A 8 0.38 -10.68 6.44
CA GLN A 8 1.74 -10.82 6.95
C GLN A 8 2.72 -9.96 6.14
N GLN A 9 2.67 -10.03 4.81
CA GLN A 9 3.55 -9.27 3.93
C GLN A 9 3.30 -7.76 3.99
N ALA A 10 2.04 -7.34 4.15
CA ALA A 10 1.68 -5.94 4.35
C ALA A 10 2.07 -5.40 5.74
N ASP A 11 2.55 -6.26 6.64
CA ASP A 11 2.69 -5.99 8.07
C ASP A 11 1.40 -5.45 8.71
N ILE A 12 0.27 -6.07 8.38
CA ILE A 12 -1.05 -5.73 8.92
C ILE A 12 -1.53 -6.89 9.81
N PRO A 13 -1.92 -6.66 11.07
CA PRO A 13 -2.51 -7.70 11.90
C PRO A 13 -3.76 -8.29 11.22
N GLN A 14 -3.84 -9.62 11.10
CA GLN A 14 -4.91 -10.26 10.32
C GLN A 14 -6.32 -9.81 10.74
N LYS A 15 -6.60 -9.75 12.05
CA LYS A 15 -7.88 -9.28 12.59
C LYS A 15 -8.21 -7.85 12.15
N TYR A 16 -7.19 -7.00 12.04
CA TYR A 16 -7.35 -5.64 11.55
C TYR A 16 -7.56 -5.62 10.03
N GLY A 17 -6.79 -6.39 9.27
CA GLY A 17 -6.92 -6.54 7.82
C GLY A 17 -8.30 -7.03 7.40
N TYR A 18 -8.85 -8.05 8.07
CA TYR A 18 -10.22 -8.52 7.82
C TYR A 18 -11.26 -7.43 8.07
N LYS A 19 -11.13 -6.65 9.16
CA LYS A 19 -12.04 -5.53 9.45
C LYS A 19 -11.93 -4.40 8.42
N LEU A 20 -10.74 -4.14 7.89
CA LEU A 20 -10.55 -3.18 6.79
C LEU A 20 -11.29 -3.66 5.54
N LEU A 21 -11.07 -4.91 5.13
CA LEU A 21 -11.72 -5.48 3.93
C LEU A 21 -13.24 -5.59 4.06
N ALA A 22 -13.75 -5.86 5.27
CA ALA A 22 -15.19 -5.92 5.55
C ALA A 22 -15.84 -4.53 5.69
N GLY A 23 -15.07 -3.44 5.71
CA GLY A 23 -15.57 -2.09 5.97
C GLY A 23 -15.94 -1.83 7.43
N GLU A 24 -15.75 -2.79 8.34
CA GLU A 24 -15.99 -2.63 9.78
C GLU A 24 -14.99 -1.68 10.46
N LYS A 25 -13.82 -1.48 9.85
CA LYS A 25 -12.84 -0.48 10.29
C LYS A 25 -12.38 0.35 9.11
N HIS A 26 -12.17 1.63 9.37
CA HIS A 26 -11.66 2.59 8.40
C HIS A 26 -10.26 3.05 8.80
N THR A 27 -9.43 3.37 7.83
CA THR A 27 -8.09 3.94 8.03
C THR A 27 -7.98 5.22 7.22
N THR A 28 -7.44 6.27 7.84
CA THR A 28 -7.01 7.49 7.15
C THR A 28 -5.53 7.45 6.78
N ASP A 29 -4.81 6.42 7.24
CA ASP A 29 -3.42 6.19 6.90
C ASP A 29 -3.30 5.58 5.50
N ARG A 30 -2.78 6.39 4.58
CA ARG A 30 -2.58 6.03 3.17
C ARG A 30 -1.53 4.94 3.00
N ASP A 31 -0.48 4.95 3.82
CA ASP A 31 0.63 4.01 3.67
C ASP A 31 0.17 2.59 4.05
N LYS A 32 -0.70 2.45 5.06
CA LYS A 32 -1.31 1.15 5.40
C LYS A 32 -2.10 0.54 4.23
N LEU A 33 -2.86 1.36 3.49
CA LEU A 33 -3.56 0.88 2.31
C LEU A 33 -2.60 0.53 1.18
N LEU A 34 -1.57 1.35 0.95
CA LEU A 34 -0.56 1.07 -0.08
C LEU A 34 0.20 -0.24 0.21
N ARG A 35 0.59 -0.49 1.46
CA ARG A 35 1.20 -1.78 1.88
C ARG A 35 0.27 -2.95 1.54
N LEU A 36 -1.02 -2.82 1.82
CA LEU A 36 -2.02 -3.83 1.47
C LEU A 36 -2.16 -3.99 -0.05
N PHE A 37 -2.22 -2.91 -0.82
CA PHE A 37 -2.40 -2.96 -2.27
C PHE A 37 -1.22 -3.60 -2.98
N PHE A 38 0.02 -3.30 -2.57
CA PHE A 38 1.21 -3.98 -3.07
C PHE A 38 1.17 -5.47 -2.71
N ALA A 39 0.89 -5.80 -1.45
CA ALA A 39 0.80 -7.20 -1.01
C ALA A 39 -0.31 -8.00 -1.72
N MET A 40 -1.40 -7.34 -2.13
CA MET A 40 -2.46 -7.93 -2.94
C MET A 40 -2.09 -8.04 -4.43
N GLY A 41 -0.98 -7.45 -4.86
CA GLY A 41 -0.56 -7.42 -6.26
C GLY A 41 -1.48 -6.60 -7.15
N LEU A 42 -2.08 -5.52 -6.63
CA LEU A 42 -2.98 -4.67 -7.41
C LEU A 42 -2.24 -3.89 -8.49
N GLU A 43 -2.93 -3.64 -9.60
CA GLU A 43 -2.48 -2.71 -10.62
C GLU A 43 -2.75 -1.26 -10.21
N LEU A 44 -2.03 -0.31 -10.81
CA LEU A 44 -2.16 1.12 -10.50
C LEU A 44 -3.62 1.64 -10.56
N PRO A 45 -4.46 1.31 -11.57
CA PRO A 45 -5.85 1.78 -11.60
C PRO A 45 -6.68 1.26 -10.42
N GLN A 46 -6.43 0.02 -10.00
CA GLN A 46 -7.12 -0.61 -8.87
C GLN A 46 -6.68 0.04 -7.54
N ALA A 47 -5.38 0.31 -7.37
CA ALA A 47 -4.86 1.01 -6.21
C ALA A 47 -5.43 2.44 -6.10
N GLN A 48 -5.47 3.18 -7.22
CA GLN A 48 -6.07 4.52 -7.28
C GLN A 48 -7.56 4.50 -6.92
N ARG A 49 -8.32 3.53 -7.47
CA ARG A 49 -9.73 3.35 -7.12
C ARG A 49 -9.90 3.00 -5.65
N GLY A 50 -9.02 2.18 -5.09
CA GLY A 50 -9.01 1.83 -3.67
C GLY A 50 -8.81 3.06 -2.78
N LEU A 51 -7.85 3.94 -3.12
CA LEU A 51 -7.63 5.19 -2.39
C LEU A 51 -8.87 6.10 -2.44
N GLU A 52 -9.48 6.24 -3.62
CA GLU A 52 -10.69 7.05 -3.81
C GLU A 52 -11.87 6.53 -2.97
N LEU A 53 -12.10 5.22 -2.94
CA LEU A 53 -13.15 4.59 -2.14
C LEU A 53 -12.95 4.80 -0.63
N TYR A 54 -11.70 4.97 -0.19
CA TYR A 54 -11.35 5.32 1.18
C TYR A 54 -11.33 6.85 1.44
N GLY A 55 -11.66 7.67 0.44
CA GLY A 55 -11.63 9.14 0.56
C GLY A 55 -10.21 9.72 0.66
N LEU A 56 -9.19 8.97 0.23
CA LEU A 56 -7.80 9.39 0.26
C LEU A 56 -7.36 9.96 -1.09
N ALA A 57 -6.40 10.88 -1.04
CA ALA A 57 -5.82 11.46 -2.23
C ALA A 57 -5.10 10.38 -3.08
N ALA A 58 -5.46 10.35 -4.36
CA ALA A 58 -4.80 9.60 -5.41
C ALA A 58 -3.27 9.83 -5.41
N LEU A 59 -2.51 8.83 -5.88
CA LEU A 59 -1.07 9.01 -6.12
C LEU A 59 -0.88 10.05 -7.21
N TYR A 60 -0.16 11.12 -6.89
CA TYR A 60 0.02 12.26 -7.78
C TYR A 60 1.44 12.30 -8.39
N PRO A 61 1.60 12.15 -9.72
CA PRO A 61 2.92 12.04 -10.36
C PRO A 61 3.90 13.20 -10.09
N ARG A 62 3.42 14.39 -9.72
CA ARG A 62 4.31 15.53 -9.40
C ARG A 62 4.89 15.46 -7.99
N LYS A 63 4.32 14.65 -7.10
CA LYS A 63 4.91 14.36 -5.79
C LYS A 63 5.95 13.27 -5.98
N LYS A 64 7.21 13.56 -5.64
CA LYS A 64 8.34 12.62 -5.81
C LYS A 64 8.05 11.24 -5.23
N ARG A 65 7.58 11.19 -3.97
CA ARG A 65 7.16 9.94 -3.30
C ARG A 65 6.10 9.16 -4.10
N ASP A 66 5.03 9.83 -4.51
CA ASP A 66 3.94 9.20 -5.26
C ASP A 66 4.40 8.74 -6.65
N ALA A 67 5.33 9.47 -7.31
CA ALA A 67 5.92 9.06 -8.58
C ALA A 67 6.70 7.74 -8.44
N ILE A 68 7.46 7.57 -7.37
CA ILE A 68 8.17 6.32 -7.07
C ILE A 68 7.19 5.17 -6.88
N LEU A 69 6.11 5.40 -6.13
CA LEU A 69 5.05 4.40 -5.91
C LEU A 69 4.34 4.02 -7.23
N ILE A 70 4.03 5.01 -8.08
CA ILE A 70 3.46 4.77 -9.42
C ILE A 70 4.40 3.91 -10.26
N ILE A 71 5.71 4.19 -10.24
CA ILE A 71 6.71 3.38 -10.93
C ILE A 71 6.73 1.96 -10.38
N ALA A 72 6.66 1.78 -9.05
CA ALA A 72 6.60 0.46 -8.43
C ALA A 72 5.39 -0.35 -8.89
N PHE A 73 4.20 0.26 -8.91
CA PHE A 73 2.99 -0.38 -9.45
C PHE A 73 3.13 -0.75 -10.92
N ASN A 74 3.65 0.15 -11.76
CA ASN A 74 3.84 -0.12 -13.19
C ASN A 74 4.90 -1.20 -13.47
N ARG A 75 5.85 -1.40 -12.55
CA ARG A 75 6.82 -2.51 -12.60
C ARG A 75 6.26 -3.84 -12.09
N GLY A 76 5.03 -3.85 -11.55
CA GLY A 76 4.42 -5.04 -10.97
C GLY A 76 5.10 -5.51 -9.68
N ILE A 77 5.74 -4.60 -8.93
CA ILE A 77 6.33 -4.94 -7.63
C ILE A 77 5.18 -5.29 -6.68
N SER A 78 5.20 -6.50 -6.13
CA SER A 78 4.21 -6.95 -5.15
C SER A 78 4.75 -7.01 -3.72
N TRP A 79 6.07 -7.09 -3.54
CA TRP A 79 6.71 -7.20 -2.23
C TRP A 79 6.90 -5.82 -1.59
N VAL A 80 6.32 -5.62 -0.40
CA VAL A 80 6.35 -4.32 0.30
C VAL A 80 7.78 -3.90 0.63
N ASP A 81 8.65 -4.84 1.03
CA ASP A 81 10.05 -4.53 1.33
C ASP A 81 10.80 -3.99 0.10
N GLN A 82 10.49 -4.48 -1.11
CA GLN A 82 11.08 -3.95 -2.34
C GLN A 82 10.60 -2.53 -2.66
N VAL A 83 9.36 -2.20 -2.29
CA VAL A 83 8.83 -0.83 -2.42
C VAL A 83 9.51 0.09 -1.42
N ASP A 84 9.70 -0.36 -0.17
CA ASP A 84 10.41 0.37 0.87
C ASP A 84 11.88 0.64 0.44
N ASP A 85 12.57 -0.36 -0.10
CA ASP A 85 13.92 -0.22 -0.67
C ASP A 85 13.95 0.81 -1.81
N LEU A 86 12.97 0.79 -2.70
CA LEU A 86 12.89 1.73 -3.82
C LEU A 86 12.68 3.17 -3.33
N LEU A 87 11.82 3.37 -2.31
CA LEU A 87 11.63 4.67 -1.68
C LEU A 87 12.93 5.19 -1.05
N ILE A 88 13.61 4.33 -0.29
CA ILE A 88 14.87 4.65 0.39
C ILE A 88 15.96 5.00 -0.62
N GLN A 89 16.11 4.21 -1.69
CA GLN A 89 17.09 4.46 -2.76
C GLN A 89 16.91 5.84 -3.42
N HIS A 90 15.69 6.35 -3.46
CA HIS A 90 15.37 7.67 -3.99
C HIS A 90 15.25 8.76 -2.92
N GLY A 91 15.62 8.48 -1.67
CA GLY A 91 15.64 9.45 -0.57
C GLY A 91 14.27 9.82 -0.03
N GLU A 92 13.29 8.93 -0.13
CA GLU A 92 11.96 9.05 0.49
C GLU A 92 11.85 8.06 1.66
N PRO A 93 11.04 8.35 2.69
CA PRO A 93 10.82 7.41 3.79
C PRO A 93 10.03 6.18 3.31
N PRO A 94 10.28 5.00 3.92
CA PRO A 94 9.51 3.79 3.64
C PRO A 94 8.03 3.98 4.00
N LEU A 95 7.18 3.07 3.56
CA LEU A 95 5.77 3.08 3.94
C LEU A 95 5.63 2.82 5.45
N SER A 96 4.86 3.66 6.14
CA SER A 96 4.62 3.50 7.59
C SER A 96 4.15 2.09 7.95
N ARG A 97 4.80 1.46 8.94
CA ARG A 97 4.43 0.12 9.43
C ARG A 97 3.18 0.20 10.30
N CYS A 98 2.47 -0.92 10.46
CA CYS A 98 1.24 -0.93 11.26
C CYS A 98 1.48 -1.10 12.77
N ARG A 99 2.70 -1.46 13.18
CA ARG A 99 3.04 -1.78 14.58
C ARG A 99 3.73 -0.65 15.35
N ASP A 100 3.96 0.49 14.71
CA ASP A 100 4.61 1.66 15.32
C ASP A 100 3.60 2.66 15.88
#